data_AF-A0A9N9FKN1-F1
#
_entry.id   AF-A0A9N9FKN1-F1
#
_cell.length_a   1.000
_cell.length_b   1.000
_cell.length_c   1.000
_cell.angle_alpha   90.00
_cell.angle_beta   90.00
_cell.angle_gamma   90.00
#
_symmetry.space_group_name_H-M   'P 1'
#
loop_
_entity.id
_entity.type
_entity.pdbx_description
1 polymer ?
#
loop_
_entity_poly.entity_id
_entity_poly.type
_entity_poly.pdbx_seq_one_letter_code
_entity_poly.pdbx_strand_id
1 'polypeptide(L)'
;MQLTNIVIRKKTAFSGILIFGLQIYKELTKTIPKKNYLRCVKPLNDLSNYSHRNRTKRAAKSLFDDFESKKNKIWNPKDNPRLKEIVIEVGKQPWLIKFNKDQQLEKNKSQKIIQTMDQSNVSQKGYRALTVTSYNLPKE
;
A
#
# COMPACT_ATOMS: atom_id res chain seq x y z
N MET A 1 -27.06 32.98 35.90
CA MET A 1 -25.71 32.42 36.12
C MET A 1 -25.20 31.88 34.80
N GLN A 2 -24.17 32.51 34.21
CA GLN A 2 -23.58 32.06 32.94
C GLN A 2 -22.30 31.27 33.24
N LEU A 3 -22.24 30.01 32.82
CA LEU A 3 -21.02 29.20 32.88
C LEU A 3 -20.28 29.33 31.55
N THR A 4 -19.09 29.93 31.58
CA THR A 4 -18.20 30.03 30.42
C THR A 4 -17.48 28.71 30.19
N ASN A 5 -17.61 28.16 28.98
CA ASN A 5 -16.91 26.96 28.54
C ASN A 5 -15.41 27.25 28.34
N ILE A 6 -14.55 26.67 29.18
CA ILE A 6 -13.10 26.69 29.00
C ILE A 6 -12.72 25.64 27.94
N VAL A 7 -12.39 26.10 26.74
CA VAL A 7 -11.82 25.25 25.69
C VAL A 7 -10.34 24.98 26.01
N ILE A 8 -10.06 23.85 26.65
CA ILE A 8 -8.70 23.37 26.87
C ILE A 8 -8.14 22.83 25.55
N ARG A 9 -7.40 23.66 24.82
CA ARG A 9 -6.59 23.22 23.66
C ARG A 9 -5.41 22.39 24.16
N LYS A 10 -5.51 21.07 24.06
CA LYS A 10 -4.39 20.15 24.32
C LYS A 10 -3.31 20.33 23.24
N LYS A 11 -2.25 21.09 23.53
CA LYS A 11 -0.99 21.02 22.76
C LYS A 11 -0.33 19.68 23.11
N THR A 12 -0.15 18.80 22.14
CA THR A 12 0.65 17.58 22.31
C THR A 12 2.12 17.96 22.41
N ALA A 13 2.59 18.21 23.63
CA ALA A 13 4.00 18.35 23.91
C ALA A 13 4.67 16.98 23.72
N PHE A 14 5.62 16.88 22.78
CA PHE A 14 6.41 15.67 22.63
C PHE A 14 7.27 15.47 23.90
N SER A 15 7.31 14.24 24.41
CA SER A 15 8.22 13.90 25.51
C SER A 15 9.67 14.09 25.04
N GLY A 16 10.43 14.94 25.72
CA GLY A 16 11.84 15.19 25.40
C GLY A 16 12.65 13.89 25.38
N ILE A 17 12.36 12.96 26.30
CA ILE A 17 12.97 11.63 26.37
C ILE A 17 12.77 10.83 25.07
N LEU A 18 11.60 10.92 24.43
CA LEU A 18 11.36 10.26 23.15
C LEU A 18 12.20 10.88 22.03
N ILE A 19 12.33 12.21 22.01
CA ILE A 19 13.15 12.93 21.03
C ILE A 19 14.63 12.57 21.20
N PHE A 20 15.14 12.60 22.44
CA PHE A 20 16.53 12.22 22.74
C PHE A 20 16.80 10.77 22.40
N GLY A 21 15.88 9.85 22.73
CA GLY A 21 15.99 8.44 22.35
C GLY A 21 16.07 8.22 20.84
N LEU A 22 15.23 8.92 20.06
CA LEU A 22 15.25 8.88 18.60
C LEU A 22 16.56 9.43 18.01
N GLN A 23 17.06 10.51 18.59
CA GLN A 23 18.33 11.12 18.15
C GLN A 23 19.51 10.19 18.41
N ILE A 24 19.60 9.59 19.60
CA ILE A 24 20.63 8.59 19.94
C ILE A 24 20.55 7.39 19.00
N TYR A 25 19.35 6.84 18.76
CA TYR A 25 19.15 5.72 17.83
C TYR A 25 19.65 6.05 16.42
N LYS A 26 19.38 7.28 15.94
CA LYS A 26 19.84 7.73 14.62
C LYS A 26 21.36 7.86 14.54
N GLU A 27 22.02 8.37 15.58
CA GLU A 27 23.48 8.47 15.59
C GLU A 27 24.15 7.09 15.72
N LEU A 28 23.61 6.19 16.56
CA LEU A 28 24.09 4.82 16.69
C LEU A 28 23.93 4.03 15.38
N THR A 29 22.82 4.18 14.67
CA THR A 29 22.60 3.47 13.40
C THR A 29 23.49 3.94 12.25
N LYS A 30 24.07 5.15 12.34
CA LYS A 30 25.09 5.63 11.39
C LYS A 30 26.47 5.02 11.67
N THR A 31 26.81 4.83 12.95
CA THR A 31 28.13 4.34 13.37
C THR A 31 28.23 2.83 13.42
N ILE A 32 27.11 2.12 13.54
CA ILE A 32 27.08 0.66 13.38
C ILE A 32 27.50 0.34 11.94
N PRO A 33 28.63 -0.36 11.73
CA PRO A 33 29.00 -0.83 10.41
C PRO A 33 27.86 -1.72 9.93
N LYS A 34 27.19 -1.30 8.85
CA LYS A 34 26.20 -2.15 8.18
C LYS A 34 26.93 -3.42 7.80
N LYS A 35 26.71 -4.50 8.56
CA LYS A 35 27.25 -5.81 8.21
C LYS A 35 26.69 -6.13 6.83
N ASN A 36 27.54 -5.98 5.82
CA ASN A 36 27.27 -6.37 4.45
C ASN A 36 27.32 -7.89 4.40
N TYR A 37 26.37 -8.55 5.06
CA TYR A 37 26.06 -9.91 4.71
C TYR A 37 25.64 -9.84 3.25
N LEU A 38 26.44 -10.40 2.36
CA LEU A 38 26.01 -10.71 1.00
C LEU A 38 24.70 -11.47 1.18
N ARG A 39 23.57 -10.81 0.94
CA ARG A 39 22.26 -11.45 1.10
C ARG A 39 22.16 -12.48 0.00
N CYS A 40 22.56 -13.70 0.31
CA CYS A 40 22.38 -14.81 -0.60
C CYS A 40 20.88 -14.95 -0.85
N VAL A 41 20.51 -14.91 -2.13
CA VAL A 41 19.13 -15.12 -2.54
C VAL A 41 18.82 -16.58 -2.26
N LYS A 42 17.99 -16.82 -1.23
CA LYS A 42 17.58 -18.19 -0.86
C LYS A 42 17.05 -18.94 -2.09
N PRO A 43 17.37 -20.24 -2.24
CA PRO A 43 16.87 -21.06 -3.34
C PRO A 43 15.35 -21.21 -3.27
N LEU A 44 14.77 -21.67 -4.38
CA LEU A 44 13.31 -21.77 -4.51
C LEU A 44 12.70 -22.71 -3.46
N ASN A 45 13.38 -23.82 -3.16
CA ASN A 45 12.87 -24.85 -2.25
C ASN A 45 12.74 -24.36 -0.80
N ASP A 46 13.52 -23.35 -0.40
CA ASP A 46 13.55 -22.85 0.98
C ASP A 46 12.59 -21.66 1.21
N LEU A 47 11.77 -21.32 0.22
CA LEU A 47 10.89 -20.16 0.25
C LEU A 47 9.44 -20.58 0.47
N SER A 48 8.75 -19.80 1.31
CA SER A 48 7.30 -19.89 1.41
C SER A 48 6.62 -19.45 0.11
N ASN A 49 5.42 -19.97 -0.16
CA ASN A 49 4.57 -19.57 -1.29
C ASN A 49 4.36 -18.05 -1.37
N TYR A 50 4.23 -17.38 -0.21
CA TYR A 50 4.16 -15.93 -0.15
C TYR A 50 5.43 -15.25 -0.67
N SER A 51 6.60 -15.78 -0.28
CA SER A 51 7.89 -15.25 -0.72
C SER A 51 8.12 -15.46 -2.21
N HIS A 52 7.72 -16.63 -2.74
CA HIS A 52 7.69 -16.91 -4.18
C HIS A 52 6.89 -15.86 -4.93
N ARG A 53 5.62 -15.69 -4.54
CA ARG A 53 4.72 -14.71 -5.15
C ARG A 53 5.31 -13.30 -5.13
N ASN A 54 5.89 -12.87 -4.01
CA ASN A 54 6.47 -11.53 -3.91
C ASN A 54 7.73 -11.36 -4.77
N ARG A 55 8.57 -12.38 -4.90
CA ARG A 55 9.73 -12.33 -5.79
C ARG A 55 9.30 -12.23 -7.25
N THR A 56 8.38 -13.09 -7.69
CA THR A 56 7.85 -13.06 -9.06
C THR A 56 7.17 -11.72 -9.36
N LYS A 57 6.40 -11.18 -8.42
CA LYS A 57 5.81 -9.83 -8.53
C LYS A 57 6.88 -8.74 -8.67
N ARG A 58 7.96 -8.79 -7.88
CA ARG A 58 9.04 -7.81 -7.99
C ARG A 58 9.74 -7.88 -9.34
N ALA A 59 10.01 -9.09 -9.84
CA ALA A 59 10.59 -9.30 -11.16
C ALA A 59 9.70 -8.71 -12.26
N ALA A 60 8.40 -9.04 -12.25
CA ALA A 60 7.45 -8.51 -13.22
C ALA A 60 7.29 -6.99 -13.14
N LYS A 61 7.31 -6.42 -11.93
CA LYS A 61 7.30 -4.97 -11.75
C LYS A 61 8.54 -4.32 -12.37
N SER A 62 9.73 -4.88 -12.14
CA SER A 62 10.97 -4.38 -12.75
C SER A 62 10.89 -4.39 -14.27
N LEU A 63 10.40 -5.49 -14.86
CA LEU A 63 10.21 -5.60 -16.31
C LEU A 63 9.20 -4.60 -16.86
N PHE A 64 8.11 -4.36 -16.11
CA PHE A 64 7.12 -3.35 -16.46
C PHE A 64 7.72 -1.93 -16.41
N ASP A 65 8.46 -1.60 -15.35
CA ASP A 65 9.11 -0.30 -15.19
C ASP A 65 10.16 -0.07 -16.30
N ASP A 66 10.91 -1.12 -16.66
CA ASP A 66 11.86 -1.08 -17.79
C ASP A 66 11.16 -0.86 -19.12
N PHE A 67 10.05 -1.55 -19.38
CA PHE A 67 9.22 -1.36 -20.57
C PHE A 67 8.73 0.09 -20.65
N GLU A 68 8.13 0.60 -19.58
CA GLU A 68 7.62 1.96 -19.49
C GLU A 68 8.72 3.02 -19.71
N SER A 69 9.94 2.76 -19.23
CA SER A 69 11.08 3.67 -19.42
C SER A 69 11.59 3.70 -20.87
N LYS A 70 11.55 2.56 -21.56
CA LYS A 70 12.08 2.41 -22.93
C LYS A 70 11.04 2.64 -24.02
N LYS A 71 9.74 2.59 -23.69
CA LYS A 71 8.67 2.63 -24.69
C LYS A 71 8.74 3.85 -25.61
N ASN A 72 9.02 5.03 -25.05
CA ASN A 72 9.06 6.29 -25.80
C ASN A 72 10.31 6.43 -26.67
N LYS A 73 11.32 5.57 -26.49
CA LYS A 73 12.53 5.53 -27.31
C LYS A 73 12.37 4.60 -28.51
N ILE A 74 11.50 3.60 -28.42
CA ILE A 74 11.33 2.54 -29.41
C ILE A 74 10.12 2.81 -30.30
N TRP A 75 9.00 3.26 -29.72
CA TRP A 75 7.75 3.49 -30.43
C TRP A 75 7.42 4.97 -30.52
N ASN A 76 6.66 5.33 -31.56
CA ASN A 76 6.06 6.66 -31.65
C ASN A 76 5.00 6.80 -30.53
N PRO A 77 4.94 7.94 -29.81
CA PRO A 77 3.88 8.20 -28.84
C PRO A 77 2.45 7.97 -29.37
N LYS A 78 2.23 8.14 -30.69
CA LYS A 78 0.93 7.89 -31.34
C LYS A 78 0.53 6.42 -31.35
N ASP A 79 1.49 5.49 -31.30
CA ASP A 79 1.24 4.06 -31.39
C ASP A 79 0.75 3.46 -30.06
N ASN A 80 0.86 4.20 -28.96
CA ASN A 80 0.37 3.83 -27.62
C ASN A 80 0.72 2.38 -27.22
N PRO A 81 2.02 2.01 -27.19
CA PRO A 81 2.45 0.67 -26.78
C PRO A 81 2.06 0.40 -25.33
N ARG A 82 1.52 -0.79 -25.06
CA ARG A 82 1.08 -1.21 -23.71
C ARG A 82 1.48 -2.66 -23.44
N LEU A 83 2.06 -2.89 -22.26
CA LEU A 83 2.33 -4.23 -21.78
C LEU A 83 1.06 -4.82 -21.16
N LYS A 84 0.50 -5.86 -21.78
CA LYS A 84 -0.75 -6.51 -21.33
C LYS A 84 -0.50 -7.53 -20.23
N GLU A 85 0.45 -8.42 -20.45
CA GLU A 85 0.77 -9.51 -19.53
C GLU A 85 2.24 -9.93 -19.64
N ILE A 86 2.74 -10.52 -18.56
CA ILE A 86 4.05 -11.17 -18.50
C ILE A 86 3.82 -12.59 -17.97
N VAL A 87 4.40 -13.58 -18.65
CA VAL A 87 4.48 -14.97 -18.16
C VAL A 87 5.90 -15.21 -17.69
N ILE A 88 6.05 -15.63 -16.43
CA ILE A 88 7.34 -15.98 -15.84
C ILE A 88 7.26 -17.42 -15.36
N GLU A 89 8.09 -18.29 -15.92
CA GLU A 89 8.25 -19.65 -15.40
C GLU A 89 9.44 -19.68 -14.43
N VAL A 90 9.18 -20.16 -13.21
CA VAL A 90 10.23 -20.36 -12.20
C VAL A 90 10.13 -21.80 -11.71
N GLY A 91 11.14 -22.61 -12.01
CA GLY A 91 11.09 -24.05 -11.76
C GLY A 91 10.09 -24.73 -12.71
N LYS A 92 9.02 -25.32 -12.17
CA LYS A 92 7.94 -25.98 -12.93
C LYS A 92 6.59 -25.25 -12.82
N GLN A 93 6.60 -24.00 -12.33
CA GLN A 93 5.39 -23.24 -12.09
C GLN A 93 5.34 -22.00 -12.99
N PRO A 94 4.40 -21.94 -13.94
CA PRO A 94 4.17 -20.75 -14.74
C PRO A 94 3.36 -19.72 -13.93
N TRP A 95 3.85 -18.49 -13.88
CA TRP A 95 3.17 -17.35 -13.27
C TRP A 95 2.71 -16.37 -14.34
N LEU A 96 1.39 -16.24 -14.49
CA LEU A 96 0.78 -15.24 -15.36
C LEU A 96 0.49 -13.95 -14.58
N ILE A 97 1.06 -12.85 -15.04
CA ILE A 97 0.91 -11.53 -14.43
C ILE A 97 0.26 -10.61 -15.45
N LYS A 98 -1.01 -10.28 -15.21
CA LYS A 98 -1.78 -9.36 -16.04
C LYS A 98 -1.66 -7.94 -15.48
N PHE A 99 -1.33 -6.99 -16.34
CA PHE A 99 -1.21 -5.56 -15.98
C PHE A 99 -2.51 -4.81 -16.21
N ASN A 100 -3.64 -5.52 -16.26
CA ASN A 100 -4.93 -4.90 -16.46
C ASN A 100 -5.32 -4.10 -15.20
N LYS A 101 -5.64 -2.82 -15.40
CA LYS A 101 -6.20 -1.97 -14.34
C LYS A 101 -7.64 -2.40 -14.10
N ASP A 102 -7.85 -3.49 -13.37
CA ASP A 102 -9.14 -3.80 -12.78
C ASP A 102 -9.34 -2.86 -11.57
N GLN A 103 -9.38 -1.54 -11.82
CA GLN A 103 -9.68 -0.51 -10.83
C GLN A 103 -11.01 -0.82 -10.12
N GLN A 104 -11.91 -1.53 -10.79
CA GLN A 104 -13.19 -1.95 -10.26
C GLN A 104 -13.05 -2.98 -9.14
N LEU A 105 -12.12 -3.93 -9.22
CA LEU A 105 -11.90 -4.93 -8.17
C LEU A 105 -11.33 -4.29 -6.90
N GLU A 106 -10.36 -3.38 -7.04
CA GLU A 106 -9.76 -2.68 -5.91
C GLU A 106 -10.74 -1.68 -5.27
N LYS A 107 -11.53 -0.95 -6.07
CA LYS A 107 -12.63 -0.11 -5.57
C LYS A 107 -13.64 -0.92 -4.76
N ASN A 108 -14.03 -2.09 -5.25
CA ASN A 108 -14.97 -2.97 -4.56
C ASN A 108 -14.43 -3.50 -3.23
N LYS A 109 -13.12 -3.80 -3.14
CA LYS A 109 -12.48 -4.21 -1.87
C LYS A 109 -12.46 -3.05 -0.86
N SER A 110 -12.04 -1.86 -1.28
CA SER A 110 -12.06 -0.69 -0.40
C SER A 110 -13.47 -0.37 0.09
N GLN A 111 -14.47 -0.46 -0.79
CA GLN A 111 -15.86 -0.22 -0.44
C GLN A 111 -16.39 -1.27 0.54
N LYS A 112 -16.07 -2.55 0.36
CA LYS A 112 -16.41 -3.60 1.32
C LYS A 112 -15.74 -3.40 2.68
N ILE A 113 -14.48 -2.97 2.71
CA ILE A 113 -13.76 -2.67 3.96
C ILE A 113 -14.44 -1.51 4.69
N ILE A 114 -14.79 -0.43 3.97
CA ILE A 114 -15.53 0.71 4.52
C ILE A 114 -16.89 0.26 5.05
N GLN A 115 -17.66 -0.48 4.27
CA GLN A 115 -18.97 -1.04 4.69
C GLN A 115 -18.86 -1.91 5.94
N THR A 116 -17.83 -2.75 6.04
CA THR A 116 -17.63 -3.61 7.21
C THR A 116 -17.28 -2.80 8.46
N MET A 117 -16.43 -1.76 8.31
CA MET A 117 -16.10 -0.84 9.40
C MET A 117 -17.29 0.01 9.83
N ASP A 118 -18.12 0.45 8.88
CA ASP A 118 -19.34 1.17 9.17
C ASP A 118 -20.34 0.26 9.89
N GLN A 119 -20.53 -0.98 9.46
CA GLN A 119 -21.39 -1.94 10.16
C GLN A 119 -20.95 -2.23 11.60
N SER A 120 -19.64 -2.28 11.86
CA SER A 120 -19.13 -2.52 13.21
C SER A 120 -19.22 -1.30 14.13
N ASN A 121 -19.18 -0.08 13.57
CA ASN A 121 -19.09 1.17 14.36
C ASN A 121 -20.37 2.02 14.33
N VAL A 122 -21.22 1.84 13.31
CA VAL A 122 -22.44 2.61 13.05
C VAL A 122 -23.57 1.62 12.84
N SER A 123 -24.56 1.64 13.75
CA SER A 123 -25.77 0.86 13.53
C SER A 123 -26.46 1.30 12.23
N GLN A 124 -27.12 0.37 11.54
CA GLN A 124 -27.86 0.66 10.30
C GLN A 124 -28.83 1.85 10.46
N LYS A 125 -29.45 1.99 11.65
CA LYS A 125 -30.31 3.11 11.99
C LYS A 125 -29.55 4.45 12.06
N GLY A 126 -28.35 4.45 12.63
CA GLY A 126 -27.46 5.61 12.68
C GLY A 126 -27.00 6.04 11.28
N TYR A 127 -26.65 5.07 10.41
CA TYR A 127 -26.29 5.36 9.03
C TYR A 127 -27.45 5.99 8.26
N ARG A 128 -28.66 5.41 8.36
CA ARG A 128 -29.88 5.98 7.75
C ARG A 128 -30.14 7.41 8.20
N ALA A 129 -30.00 7.70 9.49
CA ALA A 129 -30.14 9.07 10.01
C ALA A 129 -29.14 10.04 9.38
N LEU A 130 -27.87 9.64 9.19
CA LEU A 130 -26.84 10.46 8.56
C LEU A 130 -27.08 10.67 7.05
N THR A 131 -27.55 9.66 6.33
CA THR A 131 -27.87 9.76 4.88
C THR A 131 -29.04 10.69 4.59
N VAL A 132 -29.98 10.87 5.53
CA VAL A 132 -31.08 11.84 5.40
C VAL A 132 -30.55 13.27 5.49
N THR A 133 -29.52 13.51 6.30
CA THR A 133 -28.94 14.84 6.51
C THR A 133 -27.85 15.19 5.48
N SER A 134 -27.24 14.19 4.83
CA SER A 134 -26.11 14.39 3.90
C SER A 134 -26.37 13.79 2.52
N TYR A 135 -26.55 14.66 1.51
CA TYR A 135 -26.86 14.29 0.13
C TYR A 135 -25.76 13.54 -0.63
N ASN A 136 -24.53 13.54 -0.10
CA ASN A 136 -23.37 12.95 -0.75
C ASN A 136 -23.10 11.50 -0.34
N LEU A 137 -23.89 10.95 0.59
CA LEU A 137 -23.74 9.55 0.98
C LEU A 137 -24.54 8.63 0.05
N PRO A 138 -23.97 7.47 -0.36
CA PRO A 138 -24.72 6.45 -1.07
C PRO A 138 -25.89 5.97 -0.20
N LYS A 139 -27.09 5.89 -0.77
CA LYS A 139 -28.23 5.27 -0.10
C LYS A 139 -28.15 3.75 -0.26
N GLU A 140 -28.53 3.04 0.79
CA GLU A 140 -28.74 1.58 0.75
C GLU A 140 -29.80 1.19 -0.28
#